data_AF-A0A3N5JHQ5-F1
#
_entry.id   AF-A0A3N5JHQ5-F1
#
_cell.length_a   1.000
_cell.length_b   1.000
_cell.length_c   1.000
_cell.angle_alpha   90.00
_cell.angle_beta   90.00
_cell.angle_gamma   90.00
#
_symmetry.space_group_name_H-M   'P 1'
#
loop_
_entity.id
_entity.type
_entity.pdbx_description
1 polymer ?
#
loop_
_entity_poly.entity_id
_entity_poly.type
_entity_poly.pdbx_seq_one_letter_code
_entity_poly.pdbx_strand_id
1 'polypeptide(L)'
;MDLDLLELPGQNIRLLLPPEMRKTHDRGMADYLATGHRKVVGIGRELVAQRKDGSTFPIDAMVSEMFLGERRLFTGFLRDATQRKQSEQLLEETLDTLLERLTAVVGTPAAEMPQPTAATD
;
A
#
# COMPACT_ATOMS: atom_id res chain seq x y z
N MET A 1 -14.24 6.02 -8.85
CA MET A 1 -13.35 5.66 -9.97
C MET A 1 -14.05 6.12 -11.24
N ASP A 2 -13.79 7.35 -11.69
CA ASP A 2 -14.39 7.89 -12.92
C ASP A 2 -13.62 7.38 -14.14
N LEU A 3 -13.82 6.10 -14.42
CA LEU A 3 -13.56 5.49 -15.71
C LEU A 3 -14.91 5.01 -16.19
N ASP A 4 -15.43 5.62 -17.25
CA ASP A 4 -16.62 5.10 -17.92
C ASP A 4 -16.32 3.64 -18.28
N LEU A 5 -17.05 2.71 -17.67
CA LEU A 5 -16.83 1.26 -17.79
C LEU A 5 -16.79 0.78 -19.27
N LEU A 6 -17.33 1.59 -20.17
CA LEU A 6 -17.36 1.42 -21.63
C LEU A 6 -16.01 1.68 -22.34
N GLU A 7 -15.03 2.36 -21.73
CA GLU A 7 -13.76 2.72 -22.40
C GLU A 7 -12.64 1.67 -22.25
N LEU A 8 -12.83 0.65 -21.40
CA LEU A 8 -11.81 -0.35 -21.07
C LEU A 8 -11.85 -1.68 -21.85
N PRO A 9 -12.90 -2.09 -22.59
CA PRO A 9 -12.88 -3.32 -23.36
C PRO A 9 -11.70 -3.38 -24.35
N GLY A 10 -10.96 -4.50 -24.33
CA GLY A 10 -9.83 -4.75 -25.24
C GLY A 10 -8.53 -4.05 -24.84
N GLN A 11 -8.53 -3.22 -23.79
CA GLN A 11 -7.34 -2.56 -23.28
C GLN A 11 -6.62 -3.42 -22.23
N ASN A 12 -5.31 -3.24 -22.12
CA ASN A 12 -4.53 -3.89 -21.08
C ASN A 12 -4.74 -3.17 -19.74
N ILE A 13 -4.99 -3.94 -18.68
CA ILE A 13 -5.24 -3.44 -17.32
C ILE A 13 -4.10 -2.57 -16.75
N ARG A 14 -2.87 -2.70 -17.28
CA ARG A 14 -1.73 -1.86 -16.90
C ARG A 14 -1.98 -0.35 -17.07
N LEU A 15 -2.99 0.05 -17.86
CA LEU A 15 -3.39 1.45 -17.97
C LEU A 15 -3.91 2.03 -16.64
N LEU A 16 -4.42 1.19 -15.75
CA LEU A 16 -4.82 1.58 -14.40
C LEU A 16 -3.62 1.77 -13.46
N LEU A 17 -2.40 1.46 -13.91
CA LEU A 17 -1.19 1.62 -13.13
C LEU A 17 -0.40 2.85 -13.60
N PRO A 18 0.29 3.53 -12.66
CA PRO A 18 1.27 4.56 -13.00
C PRO A 18 2.30 4.06 -14.03
N PRO A 19 2.75 4.91 -14.98
CA PRO A 19 3.64 4.52 -16.07
C PRO A 19 4.90 3.75 -15.64
N GLU A 20 5.49 4.14 -14.52
CA GLU A 20 6.68 3.54 -13.90
C GLU A 20 6.44 2.10 -13.42
N MET A 21 5.21 1.76 -13.06
CA MET A 21 4.83 0.42 -12.57
C MET A 21 4.48 -0.55 -13.70
N ARG A 22 4.14 -0.05 -14.90
CA ARG A 22 3.65 -0.87 -16.04
C ARG A 22 4.64 -1.93 -16.47
N LYS A 23 5.94 -1.59 -16.56
CA LYS A 23 6.99 -2.56 -16.93
C LYS A 23 7.12 -3.70 -15.92
N THR A 24 7.01 -3.38 -14.64
CA THR A 24 7.10 -4.38 -13.56
C THR A 24 5.87 -5.29 -13.55
N HIS A 25 4.68 -4.72 -13.79
CA HIS A 25 3.45 -5.49 -14.00
C HIS A 25 3.59 -6.48 -15.16
N ASP A 26 4.02 -6.02 -16.34
CA ASP A 26 4.08 -6.85 -17.55
C ASP A 26 5.05 -8.01 -17.39
N ARG A 27 6.21 -7.75 -16.77
CA ARG A 27 7.16 -8.80 -16.40
C ARG A 27 6.58 -9.78 -15.37
N GLY A 28 5.90 -9.28 -14.34
CA GLY A 28 5.24 -10.13 -13.35
C GLY A 28 4.18 -11.05 -13.95
N MET A 29 3.43 -10.56 -14.94
CA MET A 29 2.47 -11.37 -15.68
C MET A 29 3.17 -12.41 -16.57
N ALA A 30 4.23 -12.03 -17.30
CA ALA A 30 5.01 -12.97 -18.12
C ALA A 30 5.62 -14.09 -17.27
N ASP A 31 6.24 -13.75 -16.14
CA ASP A 31 6.78 -14.70 -15.17
C ASP A 31 5.69 -15.66 -14.68
N TYR A 32 4.51 -15.13 -14.33
CA TYR A 32 3.39 -15.93 -13.84
C TYR A 32 2.87 -16.90 -14.91
N LEU A 33 2.75 -16.44 -16.15
CA LEU A 33 2.30 -17.27 -17.27
C LEU A 33 3.28 -18.40 -17.56
N ALA A 34 4.59 -18.14 -17.43
CA ALA A 34 5.63 -19.14 -17.68
C ALA A 34 5.82 -20.14 -16.52
N THR A 35 5.72 -19.68 -15.27
CA THR A 35 6.14 -20.47 -14.08
C THR A 35 4.99 -20.90 -13.18
N GLY A 36 3.81 -20.27 -13.29
CA GLY A 36 2.70 -20.44 -12.34
C GLY A 36 2.96 -19.87 -10.94
N HIS A 37 4.10 -19.20 -10.71
CA HIS A 37 4.49 -18.76 -9.37
C HIS A 37 3.71 -17.50 -8.94
N ARG A 38 2.81 -17.66 -7.95
CA ARG A 38 1.86 -16.63 -7.53
C ARG A 38 2.53 -15.51 -6.73
N LYS A 39 2.77 -14.37 -7.38
CA LYS A 39 3.16 -13.11 -6.70
C LYS A 39 1.93 -12.28 -6.29
N VAL A 40 0.98 -12.10 -7.20
CA VAL A 40 -0.23 -11.25 -6.99
C VAL A 40 -1.53 -12.05 -7.16
N VAL A 41 -1.52 -13.09 -8.00
CA VAL A 41 -2.70 -13.93 -8.23
C VAL A 41 -3.04 -14.75 -6.99
N GLY A 42 -4.24 -14.57 -6.45
CA GLY A 42 -4.74 -15.22 -5.23
C GLY A 42 -4.26 -14.59 -3.92
N ILE A 43 -3.43 -13.56 -3.97
CA ILE A 43 -2.87 -12.87 -2.79
C ILE A 43 -3.19 -11.39 -2.97
N GLY A 44 -4.28 -10.93 -2.36
CA GLY A 44 -4.67 -9.51 -2.44
C GLY A 44 -3.55 -8.60 -1.94
N ARG A 45 -3.34 -7.46 -2.60
CA ARG A 45 -2.30 -6.48 -2.24
C ARG A 45 -2.79 -5.06 -2.42
N GLU A 46 -2.26 -4.18 -1.59
CA GLU A 46 -2.39 -2.74 -1.78
C GLU A 46 -1.47 -2.27 -2.91
N LEU A 47 -2.00 -1.46 -3.82
CA LEU A 47 -1.29 -0.88 -4.95
C LEU A 47 -1.68 0.59 -5.13
N VAL A 48 -0.92 1.30 -5.95
CA VAL A 48 -1.28 2.64 -6.42
C VAL A 48 -1.89 2.51 -7.81
N ALA A 49 -3.11 3.02 -7.97
CA ALA A 49 -3.76 3.17 -9.25
C ALA A 49 -3.62 4.61 -9.78
N GLN A 50 -3.81 4.77 -11.08
CA GLN A 50 -3.86 6.06 -11.75
C GLN A 50 -5.25 6.28 -12.39
N ARG A 51 -5.85 7.44 -12.13
CA ARG A 51 -7.10 7.91 -12.78
C ARG A 51 -6.81 8.43 -14.19
N LYS A 52 -7.87 8.66 -14.97
CA LYS A 52 -7.77 9.21 -16.33
C LYS A 52 -7.09 10.58 -16.39
N ASP A 53 -7.28 11.40 -15.36
CA ASP A 53 -6.65 12.72 -15.20
C ASP A 53 -5.17 12.66 -14.79
N GLY A 54 -4.63 11.45 -14.56
CA GLY A 54 -3.25 11.23 -14.12
C GLY A 54 -3.05 11.21 -12.60
N SER A 55 -4.05 11.60 -11.81
CA SER A 55 -4.00 11.54 -10.35
C SER A 55 -3.90 10.10 -9.86
N THR A 56 -3.20 9.90 -8.75
CA THR A 56 -2.99 8.57 -8.17
C THR A 56 -3.80 8.39 -6.90
N PHE A 57 -4.19 7.14 -6.62
CA PHE A 57 -4.96 6.79 -5.43
C PHE A 57 -4.66 5.36 -5.01
N PRO A 58 -4.69 5.06 -3.70
CA PRO A 58 -4.46 3.71 -3.21
C PRO A 58 -5.66 2.81 -3.54
N ILE A 59 -5.35 1.56 -3.91
CA ILE A 59 -6.34 0.53 -4.19
C ILE A 59 -5.97 -0.79 -3.51
N ASP A 60 -6.98 -1.52 -3.05
CA ASP A 60 -6.84 -2.93 -2.74
C ASP A 60 -7.14 -3.74 -3.99
N ALA A 61 -6.13 -4.46 -4.51
CA ALA A 61 -6.23 -5.24 -5.72
C ALA A 61 -6.18 -6.74 -5.41
N MET A 62 -7.11 -7.50 -6.00
CA MET A 62 -7.11 -8.95 -5.96
C MET A 62 -7.28 -9.50 -7.37
N VAL A 63 -6.45 -10.46 -7.75
CA VAL A 63 -6.55 -11.13 -9.05
C VAL A 63 -6.80 -12.61 -8.82
N SER A 64 -7.85 -13.13 -9.44
CA SER A 64 -8.14 -14.56 -9.52
C SER A 64 -7.90 -15.07 -10.93
N GLU A 65 -7.58 -16.35 -11.02
CA GLU A 65 -7.43 -17.08 -12.27
C GLU A 65 -8.51 -18.16 -12.35
N MET A 66 -9.09 -18.32 -13.52
CA MET A 66 -9.99 -19.43 -13.83
C MET A 66 -9.72 -19.98 -15.22
N PHE A 67 -10.07 -21.25 -15.41
CA PHE A 67 -10.03 -21.91 -16.72
C PHE A 67 -11.45 -22.13 -17.21
N LEU A 68 -11.70 -21.74 -18.47
CA LEU A 68 -12.95 -22.00 -19.18
C LEU A 68 -12.62 -22.83 -20.42
N GLY A 69 -12.70 -24.15 -20.27
CA GLY A 69 -12.14 -25.10 -21.24
C GLY A 69 -10.62 -24.90 -21.34
N GLU A 70 -10.12 -24.68 -22.55
CA GLU A 70 -8.70 -24.40 -22.81
C GLU A 70 -8.32 -22.92 -22.60
N ARG A 71 -9.29 -22.05 -22.33
CA ARG A 71 -9.04 -20.61 -22.17
C ARG A 71 -8.72 -20.29 -20.71
N ARG A 72 -7.56 -19.68 -20.49
CA ARG A 72 -7.17 -19.08 -19.21
C ARG A 72 -7.75 -17.67 -19.12
N LEU A 73 -8.48 -17.38 -18.04
CA LEU A 73 -9.10 -16.09 -17.77
C LEU A 73 -8.63 -15.55 -16.43
N PHE A 74 -8.48 -14.23 -16.37
CA PHE A 74 -8.15 -13.51 -15.14
C PHE A 74 -9.30 -12.59 -14.78
N THR A 75 -9.65 -12.58 -13.49
CA THR A 75 -10.65 -11.66 -12.94
C THR A 75 -9.98 -10.81 -11.88
N GLY A 76 -10.02 -9.49 -12.05
CA GLY A 76 -9.48 -8.52 -11.10
C GLY A 76 -10.61 -7.85 -10.31
N PHE A 77 -10.43 -7.71 -9.00
CA PHE A 77 -11.23 -6.86 -8.13
C PHE A 77 -10.35 -5.72 -7.64
N LEU A 78 -10.83 -4.49 -7.80
CA LEU A 78 -10.14 -3.27 -7.39
C LEU A 78 -11.09 -2.50 -6.46
N ARG A 79 -10.62 -2.18 -5.26
CA ARG A 79 -11.37 -1.36 -4.29
C ARG A 79 -10.57 -0.09 -4.01
N ASP A 80 -11.21 1.07 -4.13
CA ASP A 80 -10.60 2.33 -3.73
C ASP A 80 -10.36 2.33 -2.20
N ALA A 81 -9.10 2.48 -1.80
CA ALA A 81 -8.68 2.45 -0.40
C ALA A 81 -8.40 3.86 0.17
N THR A 82 -8.76 4.92 -0.57
CA THR A 82 -8.44 6.31 -0.20
C THR A 82 -8.96 6.68 1.19
N GLN A 83 -10.24 6.41 1.48
CA GLN A 83 -10.84 6.74 2.77
C GLN A 83 -10.18 5.97 3.92
N ARG A 84 -9.90 4.67 3.72
CA ARG A 84 -9.20 3.84 4.70
C ARG A 84 -7.83 4.44 5.01
N LYS A 85 -7.06 4.79 3.99
CA LYS A 85 -5.73 5.38 4.13
C LYS A 85 -5.71 6.74 4.80
N GLN A 86 -6.66 7.60 4.46
CA GLN A 86 -6.80 8.90 5.12
C GLN A 86 -7.10 8.74 6.61
N SER A 87 -7.94 7.76 6.97
CA SER A 87 -8.22 7.46 8.38
C SER A 87 -7.01 6.87 9.12
N GLU A 88 -6.26 5.97 8.49
CA GLU A 88 -5.02 5.40 9.05
C GLU A 88 -4.00 6.51 9.31
N GLN A 89 -3.77 7.37 8.30
CA GLN A 89 -2.82 8.48 8.39
C GLN A 89 -3.22 9.49 9.47
N LEU A 90 -4.50 9.87 9.55
CA LEU A 90 -4.97 10.80 10.59
C LEU A 90 -4.79 10.22 12.00
N LEU A 91 -5.00 8.92 12.17
CA LEU A 91 -4.77 8.24 13.44
C LEU A 91 -3.29 8.27 13.82
N GLU A 92 -2.40 7.95 12.88
CA GLU A 92 -0.94 8.01 13.08
C GLU A 92 -0.49 9.42 13.46
N GLU A 93 -0.89 10.44 12.70
CA GLU A 93 -0.57 11.85 12.97
C GLU A 93 -1.08 12.31 14.36
N THR A 94 -2.26 11.84 14.75
CA THR A 94 -2.83 12.15 16.07
C THR A 94 -2.01 11.49 17.19
N LEU A 95 -1.61 10.23 17.02
CA LEU A 95 -0.80 9.51 18.00
C LEU A 95 0.59 10.15 18.16
N ASP A 96 1.23 10.50 17.05
CA ASP A 96 2.54 11.19 17.05
C ASP A 96 2.44 12.53 17.79
N THR A 97 1.41 13.33 17.48
CA THR A 97 1.16 14.60 18.17
C THR A 97 0.95 14.42 19.67
N LEU A 98 0.23 13.37 20.10
CA LEU A 98 0.02 13.09 21.52
C LEU A 98 1.30 12.65 22.21
N LEU A 99 2.14 11.84 21.56
CA LEU A 99 3.44 11.40 22.10
C LEU A 99 4.41 12.57 22.25
N GLU A 100 4.48 13.48 21.27
CA GLU A 100 5.27 14.71 21.37
C GLU A 100 4.83 15.58 22.55
N ARG A 101 3.51 15.71 22.77
CA ARG A 101 2.99 16.48 23.91
C ARG A 101 3.30 15.84 25.26
N LEU A 102 3.23 14.51 25.36
CA LEU A 102 3.54 13.81 26.60
C LEU A 102 5.03 13.90 26.97
N THR A 103 5.92 13.75 25.99
CA THR A 103 7.38 13.89 26.23
C THR A 103 7.76 15.29 26.69
N ALA A 104 7.09 16.33 26.17
CA ALA A 104 7.29 17.70 26.62
C ALA A 104 6.81 17.97 28.06
N VAL A 105 5.79 17.25 28.55
CA VAL A 105 5.20 17.46 29.89
C VAL A 105 5.91 16.64 30.97
N VAL A 106 6.37 15.42 30.66
CA VAL A 106 6.96 14.51 31.67
C VAL A 106 8.40 14.91 32.02
N GLY A 107 9.07 15.71 31.20
CA GLY A 107 10.47 16.06 31.43
C GLY A 107 11.39 14.85 31.24
N THR A 108 12.58 15.10 30.72
CA THR A 108 13.65 14.11 30.55
C THR A 108 13.91 13.32 31.84
N PRO A 109 13.87 11.96 31.84
CA PRO A 109 14.53 11.22 32.89
C PRO A 109 16.03 11.16 32.61
N ALA A 110 16.81 11.32 33.68
CA ALA A 110 18.25 11.07 33.81
C ALA A 110 19.21 12.20 33.39
N ALA A 111 19.30 13.22 34.24
CA ALA A 111 20.60 13.81 34.57
C ALA A 111 20.83 13.67 36.09
N GLU A 112 21.87 12.89 36.42
CA GLU A 112 22.67 12.92 37.66
C GLU A 112 21.96 12.66 39.00
N MET A 113 22.03 11.40 39.46
CA MET A 113 22.14 11.13 40.89
C MET A 113 23.56 11.52 41.33
N PRO A 114 23.77 12.50 42.24
CA PRO A 114 25.10 12.74 42.77
C PRO A 114 25.55 11.54 43.60
N GLN A 115 26.75 11.01 43.32
CA GLN A 115 27.39 10.04 44.20
C GLN A 115 27.60 10.67 45.58
N PRO A 116 27.28 9.97 46.69
CA PRO A 116 27.59 10.49 48.02
C PRO A 116 29.12 10.59 48.16
N THR A 117 29.61 11.81 48.34
CA THR A 117 30.98 12.10 48.75
C THR A 117 31.26 11.38 50.07
N ALA A 118 32.11 10.37 50.04
CA ALA A 118 32.74 9.85 51.25
C ALA A 118 33.70 10.92 51.80
N ALA A 119 33.31 11.54 52.91
CA ALA A 119 34.20 12.34 53.73
C ALA A 119 34.87 11.43 54.77
N THR A 120 36.20 11.40 54.73
CA THR A 120 37.15 11.40 55.85
C THR A 120 36.88 10.51 57.07
N ASP A 121 37.74 9.49 57.23
CA ASP A 121 38.61 9.36 58.40
C ASP A 121 39.98 8.83 57.95
#